data_AF-A6GFK7-F1
#
_entry.id   AF-A6GFK7-F1
#
_cell.length_a   1.000
_cell.length_b   1.000
_cell.length_c   1.000
_cell.angle_alpha   90.00
_cell.angle_beta   90.00
_cell.angle_gamma   90.00
#
_symmetry.space_group_name_H-M   'P 1'
#
loop_
_entity.id
_entity.type
_entity.pdbx_description
1 polymer ?
#
loop_
_entity_poly.entity_id
_entity_poly.type
_entity_poly.pdbx_seq_one_letter_code
_entity_poly.pdbx_strand_id
1 'polypeptide(L)'
;MTESYDDLLDGAREWLGTTSPALGAPEAMLAELEAHQRRRGRLRLLAALLSCLVLAAYAVSVLAHPLGASTCDWVSPGAVLRYGLVHVAGFVLASALVASTRTWAQLLVRACWWSSLLAASVGLWTELGTLPLLMPTLLLASAIGLWSLGELPLDVDAPDGGFPLIRHRELVVAMLVFAVADAETLLASALNHDEPGSLGYALTDLACALTMIVAIVGLYRLRVWGFVAVVLANLAIAGLALGGLLNYDPGFSAAFAVTAVIQVGLGVPLMRALWGGQTRLRAPSLRWPRWGARVLLVAAVGLGALATWRGLQPEVLEHHCADT
;
A
#
# COMPACT_ATOMS: atom_id res chain seq x y z
N MET A 1 6.67 -23.56 13.35
CA MET A 1 8.06 -24.02 13.42
C MET A 1 8.95 -22.87 12.99
N THR A 2 9.55 -22.19 13.96
CA THR A 2 10.65 -21.26 13.73
C THR A 2 11.91 -22.06 14.04
N GLU A 3 12.59 -22.58 13.01
CA GLU A 3 13.98 -22.98 13.21
C GLU A 3 14.73 -21.78 13.79
N SER A 4 15.48 -22.00 14.87
CA SER A 4 16.28 -20.94 15.45
C SER A 4 17.32 -20.51 14.41
N TYR A 5 17.62 -19.22 14.35
CA TYR A 5 18.67 -18.73 13.45
C TYR A 5 20.02 -19.41 13.73
N ASP A 6 20.25 -19.77 14.99
CA ASP A 6 21.45 -20.49 15.42
C ASP A 6 21.52 -21.88 14.75
N ASP A 7 20.39 -22.59 14.62
CA ASP A 7 20.33 -23.90 13.97
C ASP A 7 20.67 -23.82 12.48
N LEU A 8 20.22 -22.75 11.79
CA LEU A 8 20.54 -22.50 10.38
C LEU A 8 22.02 -22.14 10.19
N LEU A 9 22.61 -21.38 11.11
CA LEU A 9 24.02 -21.03 11.07
C LEU A 9 24.92 -22.25 11.30
N ASP A 10 24.57 -23.09 12.25
CA ASP A 10 25.33 -24.29 12.56
C ASP A 10 25.23 -25.33 11.44
N GLY A 11 24.03 -25.52 10.86
CA GLY A 11 23.87 -26.36 9.67
C GLY A 11 24.64 -25.83 8.44
N ALA A 12 24.67 -24.51 8.23
CA ALA A 12 25.46 -23.91 7.16
C ALA A 12 26.98 -24.08 7.39
N ARG A 13 27.46 -23.94 8.62
CA ARG A 13 28.86 -24.16 8.99
C ARG A 13 29.30 -25.60 8.76
N GLU A 14 28.47 -26.56 9.15
CA GLU A 14 28.72 -27.99 8.94
C GLU A 14 28.76 -28.34 7.44
N TRP A 15 27.82 -27.78 6.66
CA TRP A 15 27.78 -28.00 5.22
C TRP A 15 28.98 -27.36 4.49
N LEU A 16 29.37 -26.14 4.86
CA LEU A 16 30.53 -25.44 4.29
C LEU A 16 31.86 -26.09 4.69
N GLY A 17 31.95 -26.64 5.90
CA GLY A 17 33.14 -27.34 6.39
C GLY A 17 33.43 -28.64 5.64
N THR A 18 32.41 -29.25 5.02
CA THR A 18 32.53 -30.56 4.37
C THR A 18 32.70 -30.51 2.84
N THR A 19 32.35 -29.42 2.15
CA THR A 19 32.21 -29.46 0.67
C THR A 19 33.26 -28.77 -0.20
N SER A 20 34.08 -27.80 0.25
CA SER A 20 35.29 -27.41 -0.53
C SER A 20 36.15 -26.35 0.18
N PRO A 21 37.43 -26.63 0.51
CA PRO A 21 38.38 -25.61 0.96
C PRO A 21 38.88 -24.66 -0.15
N ALA A 22 38.42 -24.83 -1.40
CA ALA A 22 38.89 -24.04 -2.55
C ALA A 22 38.12 -22.72 -2.79
N LEU A 23 37.00 -22.50 -2.11
CA LEU A 23 36.28 -21.23 -2.15
C LEU A 23 36.61 -20.47 -0.87
N GLY A 24 37.41 -19.39 -0.97
CA GLY A 24 37.58 -18.39 0.10
C GLY A 24 36.29 -17.59 0.39
N ALA A 25 35.13 -18.22 0.26
CA ALA A 25 33.79 -17.66 0.27
C ALA A 25 32.94 -17.93 1.53
N PRO A 26 33.27 -18.80 2.52
CA PRO A 26 32.37 -19.00 3.66
C PRO A 26 32.34 -17.77 4.56
N GLU A 27 33.48 -17.11 4.81
CA GLU A 27 33.52 -15.86 5.59
C GLU A 27 32.80 -14.71 4.88
N ALA A 28 32.97 -14.59 3.55
CA ALA A 28 32.28 -13.57 2.76
C ALA A 28 30.76 -13.78 2.74
N MET A 29 30.30 -15.04 2.60
CA MET A 29 28.88 -15.39 2.63
C MET A 29 28.27 -15.18 4.03
N LEU A 30 28.97 -15.57 5.09
CA LEU A 30 28.55 -15.30 6.47
C LEU A 30 28.47 -13.79 6.73
N ALA A 31 29.46 -13.01 6.30
CA ALA A 31 29.44 -11.55 6.41
C ALA A 31 28.27 -10.92 5.64
N GLU A 32 27.92 -11.45 4.47
CA GLU A 32 26.76 -11.01 3.68
C GLU A 32 25.43 -11.35 4.38
N LEU A 33 25.29 -12.56 4.93
CA LEU A 33 24.13 -12.97 5.71
C LEU A 33 23.95 -12.09 6.96
N GLU A 34 25.02 -11.85 7.72
CA GLU A 34 25.01 -10.95 8.87
C GLU A 34 24.67 -9.51 8.48
N ALA A 35 25.17 -9.02 7.34
CA ALA A 35 24.82 -7.70 6.83
C ALA A 35 23.33 -7.62 6.46
N HIS A 36 22.79 -8.65 5.80
CA HIS A 36 21.38 -8.74 5.44
C HIS A 36 20.46 -8.80 6.67
N GLN A 37 20.84 -9.58 7.67
CA GLN A 37 20.11 -9.62 8.95
C GLN A 37 20.12 -8.29 9.68
N ARG A 38 21.28 -7.62 9.76
CA ARG A 38 21.38 -6.28 10.36
C ARG A 38 20.49 -5.28 9.64
N ARG A 39 20.44 -5.33 8.30
CA ARG A 39 19.50 -4.50 7.50
C ARG A 39 18.04 -4.81 7.85
N ARG A 40 17.65 -6.08 7.89
CA ARG A 40 16.28 -6.49 8.28
C ARG A 40 15.94 -6.04 9.71
N GLY A 41 16.86 -6.16 10.67
CA GLY A 41 16.67 -5.67 12.04
C GLY A 41 16.44 -4.16 12.12
N ARG A 42 17.23 -3.37 11.39
CA ARG A 42 17.06 -1.90 11.29
C ARG A 42 15.72 -1.53 10.67
N LEU A 43 15.29 -2.24 9.62
CA LEU A 43 14.01 -2.00 8.96
C LEU A 43 12.81 -2.32 9.87
N ARG A 44 12.90 -3.36 10.71
CA ARG A 44 11.87 -3.66 11.72
C ARG A 44 11.74 -2.54 12.73
N LEU A 45 12.88 -2.07 13.26
CA LEU A 45 12.90 -0.95 14.20
C LEU A 45 12.30 0.30 13.56
N LEU A 46 12.72 0.63 12.33
CA LEU A 46 12.18 1.76 11.59
C LEU A 46 10.67 1.64 11.36
N ALA A 47 10.18 0.49 10.89
CA ALA A 47 8.76 0.26 10.66
C ALA A 47 7.94 0.40 11.94
N ALA A 48 8.45 -0.12 13.07
CA ALA A 48 7.82 0.06 14.38
C ALA A 48 7.76 1.54 14.80
N LEU A 49 8.86 2.28 14.65
CA LEU A 49 8.91 3.72 14.95
C LEU A 49 7.94 4.52 14.08
N LEU A 50 7.88 4.23 12.77
CA LEU A 50 6.95 4.86 11.85
C LEU A 50 5.49 4.54 12.20
N SER A 51 5.18 3.31 12.59
CA SER A 51 3.84 2.93 13.06
C SER A 51 3.46 3.63 14.36
N CYS A 52 4.38 3.74 15.32
CA CYS A 52 4.14 4.50 16.54
C CYS A 52 3.86 5.97 16.23
N LEU A 53 4.62 6.57 15.30
CA LEU A 53 4.42 7.94 14.87
C LEU A 53 3.05 8.16 14.21
N VAL A 54 2.65 7.28 13.28
CA VAL A 54 1.33 7.32 12.62
C VAL A 54 0.20 7.14 13.63
N LEU A 55 0.32 6.19 14.57
CA LEU A 55 -0.65 5.96 15.63
C LEU A 55 -0.77 7.17 16.56
N ALA A 56 0.35 7.80 16.92
CA ALA A 56 0.35 9.01 17.74
C ALA A 56 -0.32 10.17 17.00
N ALA A 57 0.00 10.39 15.71
CA ALA A 57 -0.64 11.42 14.89
C ALA A 57 -2.15 11.19 14.75
N TYR A 58 -2.57 9.92 14.58
CA TYR A 58 -3.97 9.53 14.57
C TYR A 58 -4.65 9.81 15.92
N ALA A 59 -4.06 9.37 17.03
CA ALA A 59 -4.60 9.60 18.37
C ALA A 59 -4.73 11.10 18.69
N VAL A 60 -3.72 11.92 18.36
CA VAL A 60 -3.78 13.37 18.52
C VAL A 60 -4.89 13.96 17.65
N SER A 61 -5.03 13.52 16.40
CA SER A 61 -6.08 14.01 15.51
C SER A 61 -7.48 13.69 16.05
N VAL A 62 -7.68 12.48 16.59
CA VAL A 62 -8.95 12.06 17.18
C VAL A 62 -9.25 12.80 18.49
N LEU A 63 -8.25 13.00 19.35
CA LEU A 63 -8.41 13.65 20.64
C LEU A 63 -8.51 15.18 20.54
N ALA A 64 -7.86 15.79 19.55
CA ALA A 64 -7.95 17.23 19.30
C ALA A 64 -9.28 17.63 18.65
N HIS A 65 -9.95 16.70 17.98
CA HIS A 65 -11.21 16.97 17.28
C HIS A 65 -12.34 17.52 18.18
N PRO A 66 -12.62 17.00 19.38
CA PRO A 66 -13.62 17.57 20.28
C PRO A 66 -13.20 18.88 20.97
N LEU A 67 -11.91 19.25 20.92
CA LEU A 67 -11.37 20.44 21.60
C LEU A 67 -11.24 21.65 20.66
N GLY A 68 -11.34 21.44 19.34
CA GLY A 68 -11.45 22.49 18.34
C GLY A 68 -12.91 22.88 18.12
N ALA A 69 -13.36 23.93 18.78
CA ALA A 69 -14.56 24.66 18.35
C ALA A 69 -14.30 25.28 16.96
N SER A 70 -14.75 24.63 15.89
CA SER A 70 -14.75 25.20 14.53
C SER A 70 -15.88 24.54 13.72
N THR A 71 -17.11 25.05 13.76
CA THR A 71 -17.70 26.04 12.82
C THR A 71 -17.77 25.64 11.34
N CYS A 72 -17.21 24.50 10.92
CA CYS A 72 -17.36 24.00 9.56
C CYS A 72 -18.01 22.60 9.58
N ASP A 73 -19.32 22.55 9.42
CA ASP A 73 -20.18 21.34 9.50
C ASP A 73 -19.95 20.31 8.37
N TRP A 74 -19.01 20.54 7.47
CA TRP A 74 -18.90 19.83 6.19
C TRP A 74 -18.30 18.41 6.30
N VAL A 75 -17.56 18.09 7.37
CA VAL A 75 -17.02 16.74 7.58
C VAL A 75 -17.43 16.24 8.96
N SER A 76 -18.26 15.19 8.98
CA SER A 76 -18.64 14.57 10.25
C SER A 76 -17.37 14.06 10.95
N PRO A 77 -17.16 14.33 12.25
CA PRO A 77 -16.03 13.79 13.01
C PRO A 77 -15.90 12.26 12.90
N GLY A 78 -17.03 11.60 12.65
CA GLY A 78 -17.10 10.17 12.38
C GLY A 78 -16.40 9.76 11.08
N ALA A 79 -16.51 10.54 10.00
CA ALA A 79 -15.93 10.19 8.70
C ALA A 79 -14.39 10.23 8.73
N VAL A 80 -13.84 11.24 9.40
CA VAL A 80 -12.41 11.42 9.62
C VAL A 80 -11.82 10.26 10.43
N LEU A 81 -12.49 9.90 11.53
CA LEU A 81 -12.10 8.78 12.39
C LEU A 81 -12.06 7.48 11.59
N ARG A 82 -13.11 7.18 10.82
CA ARG A 82 -13.27 5.91 10.11
C ARG A 82 -12.34 5.79 8.91
N TYR A 83 -12.18 6.86 8.12
CA TYR A 83 -11.23 6.88 7.00
C TYR A 83 -9.78 6.75 7.51
N GLY A 84 -9.42 7.52 8.55
CA GLY A 84 -8.13 7.42 9.19
C GLY A 84 -7.86 6.02 9.76
N LEU A 85 -8.86 5.41 10.39
CA LEU A 85 -8.73 4.07 10.99
C LEU A 85 -8.33 3.01 9.97
N VAL A 86 -8.95 3.00 8.78
CA VAL A 86 -8.68 1.98 7.76
C VAL A 86 -7.24 2.05 7.27
N HIS A 87 -6.77 3.24 6.89
CA HIS A 87 -5.40 3.41 6.39
C HIS A 87 -4.35 3.23 7.50
N VAL A 88 -4.62 3.71 8.72
CA VAL A 88 -3.72 3.50 9.87
C VAL A 88 -3.62 2.00 10.21
N ALA A 89 -4.73 1.27 10.21
CA ALA A 89 -4.74 -0.17 10.44
C ALA A 89 -3.96 -0.92 9.34
N GLY A 90 -4.19 -0.58 8.08
CA GLY A 90 -3.44 -1.13 6.94
C GLY A 90 -1.93 -0.86 7.05
N PHE A 91 -1.55 0.36 7.39
CA PHE A 91 -0.15 0.76 7.60
C PHE A 91 0.52 0.00 8.74
N VAL A 92 -0.14 -0.11 9.90
CA VAL A 92 0.38 -0.83 11.08
C VAL A 92 0.49 -2.32 10.81
N LEU A 93 -0.51 -2.93 10.17
CA LEU A 93 -0.47 -4.33 9.77
C LEU A 93 0.70 -4.61 8.82
N ALA A 94 0.89 -3.73 7.82
CA ALA A 94 2.02 -3.81 6.90
C ALA A 94 3.36 -3.71 7.63
N SER A 95 3.52 -2.78 8.57
CA SER A 95 4.74 -2.66 9.38
C SER A 95 5.05 -3.91 10.19
N ALA A 96 4.04 -4.57 10.77
CA ALA A 96 4.23 -5.84 11.47
C ALA A 96 4.74 -6.97 10.55
N LEU A 97 4.39 -6.91 9.25
CA LEU A 97 4.78 -7.89 8.24
C LEU A 97 6.14 -7.61 7.59
N VAL A 98 6.76 -6.44 7.81
CA VAL A 98 8.11 -6.09 7.28
C VAL A 98 9.15 -7.14 7.63
N ALA A 99 9.00 -7.78 8.79
CA ALA A 99 9.90 -8.82 9.30
C ALA A 99 9.84 -10.14 8.52
N SER A 100 8.75 -10.39 7.78
CA SER A 100 8.46 -11.66 7.13
C SER A 100 9.39 -11.91 5.96
N THR A 101 9.90 -13.13 5.83
CA THR A 101 10.68 -13.58 4.66
C THR A 101 9.80 -13.98 3.49
N ARG A 102 8.48 -14.09 3.70
CA ARG A 102 7.53 -14.55 2.67
C ARG A 102 7.31 -13.46 1.63
N THR A 103 7.47 -13.78 0.35
CA THR A 103 7.33 -12.85 -0.77
C THR A 103 5.97 -12.13 -0.77
N TRP A 104 4.88 -12.85 -0.54
CA TRP A 104 3.54 -12.25 -0.50
C TRP A 104 3.41 -11.18 0.60
N ALA A 105 4.06 -11.38 1.74
CA ALA A 105 4.02 -10.43 2.85
C ALA A 105 4.75 -9.15 2.44
N GLN A 106 5.93 -9.27 1.83
CA GLN A 106 6.69 -8.13 1.32
C GLN A 106 5.95 -7.36 0.21
N LEU A 107 5.21 -8.07 -0.65
CA LEU A 107 4.34 -7.45 -1.65
C LEU A 107 3.18 -6.68 -0.99
N LEU A 108 2.54 -7.26 0.03
CA LEU A 108 1.48 -6.62 0.80
C LEU A 108 1.99 -5.37 1.53
N VAL A 109 3.15 -5.44 2.18
CA VAL A 109 3.75 -4.27 2.85
C VAL A 109 3.92 -3.11 1.87
N ARG A 110 4.51 -3.38 0.70
CA ARG A 110 4.72 -2.36 -0.33
C ARG A 110 3.39 -1.82 -0.85
N ALA A 111 2.40 -2.69 -1.06
CA ALA A 111 1.08 -2.29 -1.54
C ALA A 111 0.37 -1.37 -0.54
N CYS A 112 0.32 -1.73 0.74
CA CYS A 112 -0.28 -0.91 1.79
C CYS A 112 0.44 0.43 1.98
N TRP A 113 1.78 0.46 1.95
CA TRP A 113 2.52 1.72 2.10
C TRP A 113 2.37 2.63 0.88
N TRP A 114 2.35 2.10 -0.34
CA TRP A 114 2.02 2.89 -1.52
C TRP A 114 0.57 3.37 -1.51
N SER A 115 -0.38 2.52 -1.10
CA SER A 115 -1.79 2.89 -0.91
C SER A 115 -1.91 4.05 0.08
N SER A 116 -1.29 3.91 1.27
CA SER A 116 -1.25 4.94 2.30
C SER A 116 -0.60 6.24 1.82
N LEU A 117 0.47 6.16 1.02
CA LEU A 117 1.11 7.32 0.40
C LEU A 117 0.16 8.04 -0.56
N LEU A 118 -0.54 7.30 -1.43
CA LEU A 118 -1.50 7.85 -2.39
C LEU A 118 -2.70 8.46 -1.67
N ALA A 119 -3.28 7.73 -0.71
CA ALA A 119 -4.40 8.18 0.11
C ALA A 119 -4.05 9.44 0.90
N ALA A 120 -2.86 9.49 1.53
CA ALA A 120 -2.39 10.68 2.23
C ALA A 120 -2.12 11.84 1.27
N SER A 121 -1.59 11.57 0.08
CA SER A 121 -1.40 12.60 -0.95
C SER A 121 -2.74 13.21 -1.33
N VAL A 122 -3.72 12.40 -1.75
CA VAL A 122 -5.07 12.88 -2.10
C VAL A 122 -5.75 13.56 -0.92
N GLY A 123 -5.61 13.00 0.29
CA GLY A 123 -6.15 13.57 1.52
C GLY A 123 -5.66 14.99 1.78
N LEU A 124 -4.38 15.31 1.47
CA LEU A 124 -3.84 16.66 1.61
C LEU A 124 -4.38 17.66 0.58
N TRP A 125 -4.79 17.19 -0.60
CA TRP A 125 -5.36 18.03 -1.66
C TRP A 125 -6.87 18.22 -1.55
N THR A 126 -7.53 17.46 -0.68
CA THR A 126 -8.98 17.46 -0.48
C THR A 126 -9.31 18.04 0.90
N GLU A 127 -10.59 18.17 1.20
CA GLU A 127 -11.09 18.68 2.50
C GLU A 127 -10.68 17.79 3.70
N LEU A 128 -10.17 16.57 3.44
CA LEU A 128 -9.50 15.72 4.42
C LEU A 128 -8.17 16.33 4.94
N GLY A 129 -7.69 17.42 4.35
CA GLY A 129 -6.56 18.22 4.82
C GLY A 129 -6.80 18.89 6.18
N THR A 130 -8.05 18.88 6.66
CA THR A 130 -8.46 19.23 8.03
C THR A 130 -7.88 18.30 9.11
N LEU A 131 -7.18 17.24 8.71
CA LEU A 131 -6.32 16.41 9.56
C LEU A 131 -4.84 16.86 9.45
N PRO A 132 -4.46 18.02 10.02
CA PRO A 132 -3.17 18.66 9.78
C PRO A 132 -1.97 17.82 10.23
N LEU A 133 -2.19 16.85 11.12
CA LEU A 133 -1.12 15.99 11.61
C LEU A 133 -1.14 14.59 10.95
N LEU A 134 -2.31 13.97 10.78
CA LEU A 134 -2.39 12.59 10.30
C LEU A 134 -1.91 12.44 8.85
N MET A 135 -2.44 13.24 7.92
CA MET A 135 -2.14 13.06 6.50
C MET A 135 -0.67 13.35 6.17
N PRO A 136 -0.03 14.44 6.66
CA PRO A 136 1.40 14.64 6.44
C PRO A 136 2.27 13.56 7.09
N THR A 137 1.89 13.11 8.29
CA THR A 137 2.61 12.04 8.98
C THR A 137 2.53 10.72 8.23
N LEU A 138 1.34 10.34 7.76
CA LEU A 138 1.12 9.12 6.99
C LEU A 138 1.86 9.17 5.65
N LEU A 139 1.84 10.31 4.97
CA LEU A 139 2.60 10.57 3.75
C LEU A 139 4.10 10.37 3.98
N LEU A 140 4.67 11.05 4.99
CA LEU A 140 6.09 11.01 5.28
C LEU A 140 6.54 9.62 5.76
N ALA A 141 5.76 8.98 6.63
CA ALA A 141 6.05 7.64 7.12
C ALA A 141 6.02 6.60 5.99
N SER A 142 5.02 6.68 5.11
CA SER A 142 4.94 5.82 3.92
C SER A 142 6.11 6.05 2.97
N ALA A 143 6.51 7.31 2.75
CA ALA A 143 7.64 7.65 1.90
C ALA A 143 8.97 7.12 2.45
N ILE A 144 9.26 7.36 3.74
CA ILE A 144 10.47 6.86 4.42
C ILE A 144 10.49 5.33 4.41
N GLY A 145 9.36 4.71 4.71
CA GLY A 145 9.19 3.26 4.67
C GLY A 145 9.52 2.70 3.28
N LEU A 146 8.86 3.20 2.24
CA LEU A 146 9.08 2.75 0.86
C LEU A 146 10.52 2.99 0.39
N TRP A 147 11.11 4.12 0.75
CA TRP A 147 12.52 4.40 0.47
C TRP A 147 13.44 3.33 1.08
N SER A 148 13.19 2.99 2.34
CA SER A 148 14.00 2.01 3.09
C SER A 148 13.79 0.58 2.57
N LEU A 149 12.56 0.23 2.18
CA LEU A 149 12.23 -1.06 1.56
C LEU A 149 12.78 -1.21 0.14
N GLY A 150 12.99 -0.10 -0.58
CA GLY A 150 13.48 -0.11 -1.96
C GLY A 150 14.87 -0.73 -2.12
N GLU A 151 15.64 -0.80 -1.02
CA GLU A 151 16.95 -1.45 -0.99
C GLU A 151 16.86 -2.97 -0.82
N LEU A 152 15.73 -3.50 -0.33
CA LEU A 152 15.55 -4.93 -0.16
C LEU A 152 15.13 -5.59 -1.48
N PRO A 153 15.91 -6.55 -2.00
CA PRO A 153 15.45 -7.42 -3.07
C PRO A 153 14.23 -8.23 -2.61
N LEU A 154 13.23 -8.38 -3.50
CA LEU A 154 12.05 -9.21 -3.27
C LEU A 154 12.34 -10.73 -3.39
N ASP A 155 13.53 -11.10 -3.86
CA ASP A 155 13.83 -12.40 -4.49
C ASP A 155 14.84 -13.29 -3.73
N VAL A 156 15.19 -13.01 -2.47
CA VAL A 156 16.39 -13.66 -1.90
C VAL A 156 16.19 -15.14 -1.55
N ASP A 157 14.99 -15.57 -1.10
CA ASP A 157 14.94 -16.81 -0.31
C ASP A 157 13.71 -17.71 -0.55
N ALA A 158 12.95 -17.60 -1.66
CA ALA A 158 11.81 -18.51 -1.87
C ALA A 158 12.32 -19.88 -2.34
N PRO A 159 12.35 -20.94 -1.49
CA PRO A 159 12.81 -22.28 -1.87
C PRO A 159 11.74 -23.00 -2.71
N ASP A 160 10.51 -22.47 -2.69
CA ASP A 160 9.36 -23.00 -3.40
C ASP A 160 9.42 -22.54 -4.86
N GLY A 161 9.69 -23.50 -5.75
CA GLY A 161 9.83 -23.36 -7.20
C GLY A 161 9.05 -22.19 -7.81
N GLY A 162 9.81 -21.25 -8.37
CA GLY A 162 9.34 -19.95 -8.81
C GLY A 162 8.16 -19.98 -9.79
N PHE A 163 7.10 -19.26 -9.42
CA PHE A 163 6.09 -18.86 -10.39
C PHE A 163 6.75 -17.93 -11.44
N PRO A 164 6.57 -18.17 -12.75
CA PRO A 164 7.25 -17.42 -13.81
C PRO A 164 6.86 -15.92 -13.87
N LEU A 165 5.83 -15.50 -13.12
CA LEU A 165 5.38 -14.11 -12.98
C LEU A 165 6.36 -13.18 -12.26
N ILE A 166 7.44 -13.69 -11.65
CA ILE A 166 8.51 -12.86 -11.06
C ILE A 166 9.04 -11.82 -12.09
N ARG A 167 9.00 -12.15 -13.39
CA ARG A 167 9.45 -11.23 -14.46
C ARG A 167 8.58 -9.98 -14.64
N HIS A 168 7.31 -10.04 -14.25
CA HIS A 168 6.38 -8.91 -14.29
C HIS A 168 6.02 -8.41 -12.88
N ARG A 169 6.92 -8.64 -11.89
CA ARG A 169 6.72 -8.22 -10.49
C ARG A 169 6.28 -6.77 -10.34
N GLU A 170 6.79 -5.87 -11.17
CA GLU A 170 6.46 -4.45 -11.11
C GLU A 170 4.98 -4.20 -11.48
N LEU A 171 4.47 -4.92 -12.47
CA LEU A 171 3.06 -4.87 -12.85
C LEU A 171 2.17 -5.50 -11.77
N VAL A 172 2.60 -6.62 -11.18
CA VAL A 172 1.87 -7.26 -10.09
C VAL A 172 1.82 -6.36 -8.85
N VAL A 173 2.95 -5.74 -8.47
CA VAL A 173 3.01 -4.76 -7.39
C VAL A 173 2.10 -3.58 -7.71
N ALA A 174 2.18 -3.01 -8.91
CA ALA A 174 1.31 -1.90 -9.31
C ALA A 174 -0.18 -2.26 -9.21
N MET A 175 -0.58 -3.44 -9.72
CA MET A 175 -1.95 -3.92 -9.57
C MET A 175 -2.36 -4.12 -8.11
N LEU A 176 -1.48 -4.65 -7.27
CA LEU A 176 -1.74 -4.81 -5.84
C LEU A 176 -1.90 -3.46 -5.14
N VAL A 177 -1.08 -2.46 -5.49
CA VAL A 177 -1.19 -1.09 -4.95
C VAL A 177 -2.58 -0.53 -5.23
N PHE A 178 -3.02 -0.57 -6.49
CA PHE A 178 -4.33 -0.06 -6.86
C PHE A 178 -5.46 -0.86 -6.21
N ALA A 179 -5.37 -2.19 -6.23
CA ALA A 179 -6.38 -3.05 -5.62
C ALA A 179 -6.52 -2.82 -4.10
N VAL A 180 -5.41 -2.65 -3.38
CA VAL A 180 -5.42 -2.34 -1.95
C VAL A 180 -5.98 -0.94 -1.71
N ALA A 181 -5.61 0.05 -2.52
CA ALA A 181 -6.17 1.39 -2.42
C ALA A 181 -7.69 1.39 -2.60
N ASP A 182 -8.20 0.74 -3.66
CA ASP A 182 -9.64 0.64 -3.90
C ASP A 182 -10.35 -0.10 -2.75
N ALA A 183 -9.76 -1.18 -2.22
CA ALA A 183 -10.33 -1.92 -1.09
C ALA A 183 -10.37 -1.10 0.21
N GLU A 184 -9.30 -0.34 0.51
CA GLU A 184 -9.25 0.56 1.67
C GLU A 184 -10.26 1.71 1.52
N THR A 185 -10.37 2.30 0.33
CA THR A 185 -11.36 3.36 0.04
C THR A 185 -12.78 2.85 0.18
N LEU A 186 -13.11 1.67 -0.36
CA LEU A 186 -14.43 1.06 -0.23
C LEU A 186 -14.75 0.69 1.23
N LEU A 187 -13.77 0.17 1.97
CA LEU A 187 -13.97 -0.16 3.39
C LEU A 187 -14.19 1.11 4.22
N ALA A 188 -13.44 2.18 3.95
CA ALA A 188 -13.64 3.47 4.60
C ALA A 188 -15.01 4.06 4.25
N SER A 189 -15.42 3.97 2.98
CA SER A 189 -16.73 4.42 2.50
C SER A 189 -17.86 3.64 3.18
N ALA A 190 -17.77 2.31 3.24
CA ALA A 190 -18.75 1.46 3.92
C ALA A 190 -18.95 1.86 5.39
N LEU A 191 -17.87 2.31 6.04
CA LEU A 191 -17.94 2.80 7.41
C LEU A 191 -18.53 4.20 7.51
N ASN A 192 -18.52 5.04 6.47
CA ASN A 192 -18.93 6.45 6.54
C ASN A 192 -20.43 6.71 6.30
N HIS A 193 -21.20 5.69 5.93
CA HIS A 193 -22.65 5.79 5.75
C HIS A 193 -23.39 5.86 7.10
N ASP A 194 -23.61 7.08 7.60
CA ASP A 194 -24.30 7.36 8.88
C ASP A 194 -25.79 7.70 8.73
N GLU A 195 -26.25 7.99 7.51
CA GLU A 195 -27.61 8.50 7.32
C GLU A 195 -28.69 7.41 7.43
N PRO A 196 -29.85 7.68 8.06
CA PRO A 196 -30.98 6.75 8.06
C PRO A 196 -31.42 6.41 6.63
N GLY A 197 -31.30 5.14 6.24
CA GLY A 197 -31.61 4.66 4.88
C GLY A 197 -30.38 4.38 4.00
N SER A 198 -29.17 4.73 4.45
CA SER A 198 -27.91 4.48 3.73
C SER A 198 -27.36 3.05 3.87
N LEU A 199 -27.98 2.20 4.69
CA LEU A 199 -27.52 0.83 4.96
C LEU A 199 -27.30 0.01 3.68
N GLY A 200 -28.14 0.19 2.66
CA GLY A 200 -27.98 -0.49 1.37
C GLY A 200 -26.66 -0.14 0.67
N TYR A 201 -26.29 1.14 0.67
CA TYR A 201 -25.01 1.60 0.12
C TYR A 201 -23.82 1.08 0.94
N ALA A 202 -23.91 1.17 2.28
CA ALA A 202 -22.88 0.66 3.18
C ALA A 202 -22.59 -0.85 2.96
N LEU A 203 -23.64 -1.66 2.82
CA LEU A 203 -23.51 -3.09 2.56
C LEU A 203 -22.96 -3.38 1.16
N THR A 204 -23.30 -2.54 0.17
CA THR A 204 -22.79 -2.67 -1.20
C THR A 204 -21.29 -2.35 -1.24
N ASP A 205 -20.86 -1.26 -0.59
CA ASP A 205 -19.46 -0.87 -0.45
C ASP A 205 -18.66 -1.97 0.28
N LEU A 206 -19.21 -2.49 1.38
CA LEU A 206 -18.59 -3.58 2.13
C LEU A 206 -18.46 -4.86 1.29
N ALA A 207 -19.50 -5.23 0.55
CA ALA A 207 -19.46 -6.38 -0.34
C ALA A 207 -18.40 -6.22 -1.45
N CYS A 208 -18.28 -5.01 -2.03
CA CYS A 208 -17.24 -4.68 -3.00
C CYS A 208 -15.84 -4.77 -2.38
N ALA A 209 -15.64 -4.19 -1.19
CA ALA A 209 -14.38 -4.24 -0.46
C ALA A 209 -13.95 -5.69 -0.15
N LEU A 210 -14.87 -6.51 0.36
CA LEU A 210 -14.61 -7.92 0.66
C LEU A 210 -14.29 -8.72 -0.61
N THR A 211 -15.01 -8.46 -1.70
CA THR A 211 -14.73 -9.07 -3.00
C THR A 211 -13.32 -8.73 -3.49
N MET A 212 -12.91 -7.47 -3.34
CA MET A 212 -11.55 -7.06 -3.65
C MET A 212 -10.50 -7.71 -2.75
N ILE A 213 -10.75 -7.82 -1.44
CA ILE A 213 -9.84 -8.52 -0.51
C ILE A 213 -9.64 -9.97 -0.94
N VAL A 214 -10.70 -10.68 -1.32
CA VAL A 214 -10.60 -12.07 -1.84
C VAL A 214 -9.77 -12.13 -3.12
N ALA A 215 -9.98 -11.18 -4.04
CA ALA A 215 -9.22 -11.09 -5.28
C ALA A 215 -7.72 -10.80 -5.02
N ILE A 216 -7.42 -9.90 -4.09
CA ILE A 216 -6.07 -9.58 -3.61
C ILE A 216 -5.39 -10.83 -3.01
N VAL A 217 -6.09 -11.62 -2.20
CA VAL A 217 -5.56 -12.90 -1.67
C VAL A 217 -5.22 -13.88 -2.80
N GLY A 218 -6.05 -13.96 -3.84
CA GLY A 218 -5.76 -14.74 -5.04
C GLY A 218 -4.51 -14.23 -5.77
N LEU A 219 -4.38 -12.92 -5.90
CA LEU A 219 -3.25 -12.26 -6.56
C LEU A 219 -1.94 -12.46 -5.77
N TYR A 220 -1.98 -12.44 -4.44
CA TYR A 220 -0.83 -12.74 -3.57
C TYR A 220 -0.33 -14.17 -3.72
N ARG A 221 -1.23 -15.13 -3.92
CA ARG A 221 -0.88 -16.52 -4.21
C ARG A 221 -0.43 -16.71 -5.67
N LEU A 222 -0.29 -15.62 -6.43
CA LEU A 222 0.10 -15.60 -7.84
C LEU A 222 -0.79 -16.50 -8.71
N ARG A 223 -2.06 -16.71 -8.30
CA ARG A 223 -2.99 -17.57 -9.04
C ARG A 223 -3.66 -16.76 -10.14
N VAL A 224 -3.80 -17.37 -11.33
CA VAL A 224 -4.44 -16.74 -12.50
C VAL A 224 -5.86 -16.26 -12.18
N TRP A 225 -6.61 -17.02 -11.38
CA TRP A 225 -7.96 -16.59 -10.98
C TRP A 225 -7.97 -15.31 -10.15
N GLY A 226 -6.94 -15.07 -9.32
CA GLY A 226 -6.86 -13.86 -8.50
C GLY A 226 -6.67 -12.62 -9.36
N PHE A 227 -5.82 -12.73 -10.38
CA PHE A 227 -5.66 -11.71 -11.40
C PHE A 227 -6.99 -11.41 -12.13
N VAL A 228 -7.68 -12.45 -12.62
CA VAL A 228 -8.97 -12.29 -13.31
C VAL A 228 -10.01 -11.68 -12.37
N ALA A 229 -10.07 -12.13 -11.12
CA ALA A 229 -10.97 -11.60 -10.10
C ALA A 229 -10.73 -10.12 -9.82
N VAL A 230 -9.47 -9.66 -9.72
CA VAL A 230 -9.14 -8.24 -9.50
C VAL A 230 -9.63 -7.38 -10.66
N VAL A 231 -9.37 -7.80 -11.91
CA VAL A 231 -9.81 -7.04 -13.09
C VAL A 231 -11.33 -6.99 -13.18
N LEU A 232 -12.01 -8.13 -12.99
CA LEU A 232 -13.47 -8.18 -13.04
C LEU A 232 -14.11 -7.38 -11.91
N ALA A 233 -13.57 -7.45 -10.70
CA ALA A 233 -14.07 -6.70 -9.56
C ALA A 233 -13.93 -5.19 -9.80
N ASN A 234 -12.80 -4.70 -10.29
CA ASN A 234 -12.65 -3.27 -10.56
C ASN A 234 -13.50 -2.77 -11.74
N LEU A 235 -13.71 -3.59 -12.77
CA LEU A 235 -14.70 -3.25 -13.81
C LEU A 235 -16.13 -3.19 -13.25
N ALA A 236 -16.50 -4.13 -12.38
CA ALA A 236 -17.80 -4.14 -11.73
C ALA A 236 -17.98 -2.92 -10.82
N ILE A 237 -16.99 -2.62 -9.95
CA ILE A 237 -17.00 -1.46 -9.06
C ILE A 237 -17.09 -0.16 -9.84
N ALA A 238 -16.29 0.00 -10.90
CA ALA A 238 -16.37 1.17 -11.77
C ALA A 238 -17.75 1.30 -12.44
N GLY A 239 -18.33 0.19 -12.91
CA GLY A 239 -19.69 0.18 -13.47
C GLY A 239 -20.76 0.57 -12.44
N LEU A 240 -20.65 0.06 -11.20
CA LEU A 240 -21.55 0.41 -10.10
C LEU A 240 -21.42 1.89 -9.71
N ALA A 241 -20.18 2.40 -9.64
CA ALA A 241 -19.91 3.80 -9.32
C ALA A 241 -20.48 4.74 -10.39
N LEU A 242 -20.15 4.50 -11.67
CA LEU A 242 -20.65 5.31 -12.80
C LEU A 242 -22.16 5.20 -12.99
N GLY A 243 -22.76 4.06 -12.61
CA GLY A 243 -24.21 3.87 -12.60
C GLY A 243 -24.92 4.55 -11.44
N GLY A 244 -24.21 5.15 -10.49
CA GLY A 244 -24.77 5.79 -9.30
C GLY A 244 -25.22 4.82 -8.20
N LEU A 245 -24.91 3.52 -8.31
CA LEU A 245 -25.33 2.52 -7.32
C LEU A 245 -24.54 2.62 -6.01
N LEU A 246 -23.36 3.25 -6.01
CA LEU A 246 -22.54 3.48 -4.81
C LEU A 246 -22.77 4.86 -4.18
N ASN A 247 -23.62 5.71 -4.78
CA ASN A 247 -23.90 7.08 -4.32
C ASN A 247 -22.63 7.93 -4.09
N TYR A 248 -21.64 7.82 -4.99
CA TYR A 248 -20.41 8.60 -4.93
C TYR A 248 -20.50 9.89 -5.72
N ASP A 249 -19.78 10.91 -5.26
CA ASP A 249 -19.51 12.10 -6.05
C ASP A 249 -18.88 11.72 -7.41
N PRO A 250 -19.19 12.43 -8.50
CA PRO A 250 -18.62 12.16 -9.82
C PRO A 250 -17.09 12.04 -9.83
N GLY A 251 -16.38 12.78 -8.99
CA GLY A 251 -14.92 12.70 -8.85
C GLY A 251 -14.44 11.33 -8.38
N PHE A 252 -15.07 10.77 -7.34
CA PHE A 252 -14.75 9.43 -6.84
C PHE A 252 -15.13 8.34 -7.85
N SER A 253 -16.28 8.49 -8.52
CA SER A 253 -16.72 7.56 -9.57
C SER A 253 -15.74 7.53 -10.75
N ALA A 254 -15.24 8.70 -11.17
CA ALA A 254 -14.21 8.80 -12.20
C ALA A 254 -12.89 8.17 -11.74
N ALA A 255 -12.50 8.33 -10.47
CA ALA A 255 -11.29 7.72 -9.93
C ALA A 255 -11.33 6.18 -10.02
N PHE A 256 -12.44 5.54 -9.61
CA PHE A 256 -12.60 4.08 -9.77
C PHE A 256 -12.55 3.63 -11.23
N ALA A 257 -13.16 4.40 -12.14
CA ALA A 257 -13.11 4.11 -13.58
C ALA A 257 -11.68 4.19 -14.13
N VAL A 258 -10.91 5.22 -13.73
CA VAL A 258 -9.50 5.37 -14.10
C VAL A 258 -8.69 4.20 -13.55
N THR A 259 -8.88 3.82 -12.29
CA THR A 259 -8.18 2.68 -11.71
C THR A 259 -8.51 1.37 -12.45
N ALA A 260 -9.77 1.15 -12.81
CA ALA A 260 -10.17 -0.02 -13.60
C ALA A 260 -9.49 -0.04 -14.98
N VAL A 261 -9.43 1.10 -15.69
CA VAL A 261 -8.73 1.21 -16.98
C VAL A 261 -7.24 0.93 -16.83
N ILE A 262 -6.59 1.52 -15.81
CA ILE A 262 -5.17 1.27 -15.52
C ILE A 262 -4.94 -0.21 -15.24
N GLN A 263 -5.75 -0.84 -14.39
CA GLN A 263 -5.58 -2.25 -14.05
C GLN A 263 -5.83 -3.19 -15.22
N VAL A 264 -6.82 -2.90 -16.08
CA VAL A 264 -6.98 -3.64 -17.35
C VAL A 264 -5.74 -3.48 -18.22
N GLY A 265 -5.23 -2.26 -18.36
CA GLY A 265 -4.03 -1.95 -19.14
C GLY A 265 -2.78 -2.66 -18.62
N LEU A 266 -2.56 -2.67 -17.30
CA LEU A 266 -1.51 -3.42 -16.61
C LEU A 266 -1.72 -4.93 -16.74
N GLY A 267 -2.97 -5.35 -16.81
CA GLY A 267 -3.36 -6.75 -16.83
C GLY A 267 -3.22 -7.45 -18.18
N VAL A 268 -3.47 -6.74 -19.29
CA VAL A 268 -3.29 -7.27 -20.65
C VAL A 268 -1.90 -7.90 -20.88
N PRO A 269 -0.76 -7.24 -20.58
CA PRO A 269 0.55 -7.84 -20.78
C PRO A 269 0.78 -9.05 -19.86
N LEU A 270 0.24 -9.05 -18.64
CA LEU A 270 0.29 -10.19 -17.72
C LEU A 270 -0.47 -11.39 -18.28
N MET A 271 -1.69 -11.19 -18.78
CA MET A 271 -2.49 -12.25 -19.40
C MET A 271 -1.84 -12.81 -20.66
N ARG A 272 -1.29 -11.94 -21.51
CA ARG A 272 -0.56 -12.36 -22.72
C ARG A 272 0.65 -13.22 -22.36
N ALA A 273 1.40 -12.84 -21.33
CA ALA A 273 2.53 -13.63 -20.85
C ALA A 273 2.10 -14.99 -20.29
N LEU A 274 0.98 -15.04 -19.56
CA LEU A 274 0.41 -16.28 -19.01
C LEU A 274 -0.11 -17.23 -20.10
N TRP A 275 -0.90 -16.73 -21.05
CA TRP A 275 -1.48 -17.55 -22.12
C TRP A 275 -0.48 -17.97 -23.19
N GLY A 276 0.52 -17.15 -23.47
CA GLY A 276 1.53 -17.47 -24.48
C GLY A 276 2.42 -18.67 -24.11
N GLY A 277 2.33 -19.19 -22.88
CA GLY A 277 3.24 -20.23 -22.37
C GLY A 277 4.70 -19.77 -22.36
N GLN A 278 4.94 -18.46 -22.57
CA GLN A 278 6.27 -17.90 -22.76
C GLN A 278 6.91 -17.66 -21.39
N THR A 279 7.33 -18.75 -20.75
CA THR A 279 8.24 -18.75 -19.59
C THR A 279 9.58 -18.05 -19.90
N ARG A 280 9.86 -17.78 -21.19
CA ARG A 280 11.11 -17.20 -21.68
C ARG A 280 11.00 -15.86 -22.40
N LEU A 281 9.87 -15.14 -22.33
CA LEU A 281 9.93 -13.73 -22.74
C LEU A 281 10.87 -13.00 -21.78
N ARG A 282 12.00 -12.51 -22.30
CA ARG A 282 12.66 -11.34 -21.72
C ARG A 282 11.61 -10.25 -21.79
N ALA A 283 10.85 -10.05 -20.71
CA ALA A 283 10.12 -8.82 -20.55
C ALA A 283 11.11 -7.72 -20.92
N PRO A 284 10.78 -6.79 -21.84
CA PRO A 284 11.58 -5.58 -21.94
C PRO A 284 11.61 -5.10 -20.50
N SER A 285 12.78 -5.16 -19.86
CA SER A 285 12.91 -4.63 -18.52
C SER A 285 12.44 -3.21 -18.74
N LEU A 286 11.24 -2.89 -18.25
CA LEU A 286 10.85 -1.52 -18.09
C LEU A 286 11.91 -1.11 -17.08
N ARG A 287 13.05 -0.66 -17.58
CA ARG A 287 14.07 0.02 -16.81
C ARG A 287 13.41 1.35 -16.57
N TRP A 288 12.29 1.34 -15.85
CA TRP A 288 11.97 2.42 -14.99
C TRP A 288 13.23 2.53 -14.16
N PRO A 289 14.06 3.55 -14.46
CA PRO A 289 15.28 3.70 -13.71
C PRO A 289 14.83 3.75 -12.26
N ARG A 290 15.56 3.17 -11.31
CA ARG A 290 15.20 3.24 -9.88
C ARG A 290 14.80 4.67 -9.45
N TRP A 291 15.32 5.64 -10.18
CA TRP A 291 14.94 7.05 -10.26
C TRP A 291 13.46 7.35 -10.50
N GLY A 292 12.72 6.66 -11.36
CA GLY A 292 11.29 6.92 -11.62
C GLY A 292 10.42 6.76 -10.38
N ALA A 293 10.61 5.68 -9.62
CA ALA A 293 9.92 5.51 -8.34
C ALA A 293 10.33 6.57 -7.32
N ARG A 294 11.61 6.97 -7.31
CA ARG A 294 12.11 8.05 -6.44
C ARG A 294 11.57 9.42 -6.85
N VAL A 295 11.43 9.69 -8.14
CA VAL A 295 10.86 10.93 -8.69
C VAL A 295 9.38 10.99 -8.35
N LEU A 296 8.63 9.90 -8.52
CA LEU A 296 7.24 9.83 -8.08
C LEU A 296 7.11 10.05 -6.57
N LEU A 297 8.00 9.44 -5.78
CA LEU A 297 8.01 9.63 -4.32
C LEU A 297 8.28 11.09 -3.95
N VAL A 298 9.31 11.70 -4.52
CA VAL A 298 9.67 13.11 -4.28
C VAL A 298 8.56 14.04 -4.76
N ALA A 299 7.93 13.75 -5.91
CA ALA A 299 6.81 14.51 -6.42
C ALA A 299 5.60 14.40 -5.50
N ALA A 300 5.24 13.19 -5.04
CA ALA A 300 4.14 12.99 -4.10
C ALA A 300 4.37 13.72 -2.77
N VAL A 301 5.60 13.62 -2.22
CA VAL A 301 5.99 14.33 -0.99
C VAL A 301 5.98 15.85 -1.21
N GLY A 302 6.53 16.33 -2.33
CA GLY A 302 6.56 17.76 -2.66
C GLY A 302 5.17 18.35 -2.88
N LEU A 303 4.28 17.61 -3.56
CA LEU A 303 2.88 17.98 -3.74
C LEU A 303 2.13 17.98 -2.41
N GLY A 304 2.34 16.98 -1.56
CA GLY A 304 1.77 16.94 -0.21
C GLY A 304 2.24 18.10 0.67
N ALA A 305 3.54 18.44 0.62
CA ALA A 305 4.09 19.58 1.35
C ALA A 305 3.51 20.91 0.84
N LEU A 306 3.36 21.08 -0.48
CA LEU A 306 2.74 22.25 -1.08
C LEU A 306 1.26 22.38 -0.69
N ALA A 307 0.52 21.28 -0.68
CA ALA A 307 -0.87 21.24 -0.26
C ALA A 307 -1.02 21.60 1.23
N THR A 308 -0.16 21.02 2.08
CA THR A 308 -0.10 21.35 3.52
C THR A 308 0.20 22.84 3.72
N TRP A 309 1.17 23.40 2.98
CA TRP A 309 1.50 24.81 3.03
C TRP A 309 0.34 25.71 2.61
N ARG A 310 -0.37 25.37 1.52
CA ARG A 310 -1.56 26.11 1.07
C ARG A 310 -2.70 26.07 2.08
N GLY A 311 -2.97 24.91 2.68
CA GLY A 311 -4.02 24.76 3.71
C GLY A 311 -3.74 25.57 4.99
N LEU A 312 -2.48 25.92 5.25
CA LEU A 312 -2.08 26.76 6.38
C LEU A 312 -2.16 28.28 6.08
N GLN A 313 -2.50 28.68 4.84
CA GLN A 313 -2.59 30.10 4.51
C GLN A 313 -3.88 30.72 5.10
N PRO A 314 -3.78 31.84 5.84
CA PRO A 314 -4.93 32.46 6.52
C PRO A 314 -6.03 32.89 5.56
N GLU A 315 -5.69 33.28 4.33
CA GLU A 315 -6.66 33.68 3.29
C GLU A 315 -7.63 32.56 2.91
N VAL A 316 -7.16 31.30 2.86
CA VAL A 316 -8.00 30.13 2.55
C VAL A 316 -8.92 29.81 3.74
N LEU A 317 -8.41 29.94 4.96
CA LEU A 317 -9.17 29.76 6.19
C LEU A 317 -10.27 30.84 6.34
N GLU A 318 -9.98 32.08 5.94
CA GLU A 318 -10.94 33.18 5.98
C GLU A 318 -12.06 33.03 4.93
N HIS A 319 -11.74 32.65 3.69
CA HIS A 319 -12.76 32.41 2.65
C HIS A 319 -13.69 31.26 3.02
N HIS A 320 -13.17 30.15 3.57
CA HIS A 320 -14.00 29.02 3.99
C HIS A 320 -14.92 29.35 5.18
N CYS A 321 -14.55 30.31 6.03
CA CYS A 321 -15.42 30.78 7.12
C CYS A 321 -16.43 31.85 6.68
N ALA A 322 -16.21 32.52 5.54
CA ALA A 322 -17.03 33.65 5.09
C ALA A 322 -18.22 33.22 4.21
N ASP A 323 -18.11 32.08 3.52
CA ASP A 323 -19.16 31.53 2.65
C ASP A 323 -20.19 30.64 3.41
N THR A 324 -20.08 30.56 4.74
CA THR A 324 -21.00 29.85 5.66
C THR A 324 -21.79 30.83 6.53
#